data_AF-A0A179DE63-F1
#
_entry.id   AF-A0A179DE63-F1
#
_cell.length_a   1.000
_cell.length_b   1.000
_cell.length_c   1.000
_cell.angle_alpha   90.00
_cell.angle_beta   90.00
_cell.angle_gamma   90.00
#
_symmetry.space_group_name_H-M   'P 1'
#
loop_
_entity.id
_entity.type
_entity.pdbx_description
1 polymer ?
#
loop_
_entity_poly.entity_id
_entity_poly.type
_entity_poly.pdbx_seq_one_letter_code
_entity_poly.pdbx_strand_id
1 'polypeptide(L)'
;MKKSALYFFCISTLLFSIKTIAKNKIIYDEEPSKSINKNHFLLADDSDFIIRHKLKTHFNPLDLNIYLSGLPTQKFFKLSFFDNISMANYLEALAIYNTRANNFDDAILNFKQAYDLSLSLKNEFQSFALAYNLASLYFIKNDLANADLYSNYANKYIKGLSKPKLTFDQLLFESKIAASQNQIKKAENLILKNALPMSGRLGKKAAYACYLQLGKIYLKAKRFTESKWFFIQALTTSSNINFKQGEIESLILLSKAKAEIKDYDLALQDLQKAKVLIEEGYPIYQEDLDLNLALVNKKLNP
;
A
#
# COMPACT_ATOMS: atom_id res chain seq x y z
N MET A 1 -1.18 43.96 -13.71
CA MET A 1 -0.02 43.55 -14.54
C MET A 1 1.11 42.81 -13.80
N LYS A 2 1.12 42.67 -12.45
CA LYS A 2 2.19 41.92 -11.74
C LYS A 2 1.91 40.41 -11.52
N LYS A 3 0.67 39.94 -11.60
CA LYS A 3 0.31 38.51 -11.41
C LYS A 3 0.67 37.61 -12.60
N SER A 4 0.72 38.16 -13.82
CA SER A 4 1.06 37.42 -15.05
C SER A 4 2.55 37.06 -15.14
N ALA A 5 3.43 37.87 -14.55
CA ALA A 5 4.87 37.62 -14.54
C ALA A 5 5.28 36.45 -13.63
N LEU A 6 4.60 36.26 -12.49
CA LEU A 6 4.83 35.10 -11.62
C LEU A 6 4.40 33.78 -12.27
N TYR A 7 3.29 33.80 -13.01
CA TYR A 7 2.81 32.64 -13.77
C TYR A 7 3.79 32.23 -14.87
N PHE A 8 4.37 33.20 -15.59
CA PHE A 8 5.37 32.93 -16.63
C PHE A 8 6.65 32.31 -16.06
N PHE A 9 7.06 32.74 -14.86
CA PHE A 9 8.26 32.22 -14.22
C PHE A 9 8.08 30.76 -13.76
N CYS A 10 6.94 30.41 -13.17
CA CYS A 10 6.61 29.02 -12.78
C CYS A 10 6.47 28.07 -13.98
N ILE A 11 5.96 28.56 -15.12
CA ILE A 11 5.83 27.75 -16.35
C ILE A 11 7.21 27.48 -16.98
N SER A 12 8.12 28.46 -16.92
CA SER A 12 9.48 28.30 -17.47
C SER A 12 10.33 27.28 -16.70
N THR A 13 10.20 27.22 -15.37
CA THR A 13 10.89 26.23 -14.53
C THR A 13 10.30 24.83 -14.70
N LEU A 14 8.98 24.72 -14.89
CA LEU A 14 8.32 23.44 -15.20
C LEU A 14 8.77 22.90 -16.57
N LEU A 15 8.83 23.76 -17.60
CA LEU A 15 9.29 23.40 -18.95
C LEU A 15 10.78 23.00 -18.99
N PHE A 16 11.62 23.63 -18.16
CA PHE A 16 13.02 23.24 -18.02
C PHE A 16 13.16 21.85 -17.41
N SER A 17 12.37 21.53 -16.37
CA SER A 17 12.37 20.20 -15.73
C SER A 17 11.92 19.10 -16.69
N ILE A 18 10.92 19.36 -17.53
CA ILE A 18 10.42 18.42 -18.55
C ILE A 18 11.46 18.16 -19.65
N LYS A 19 12.25 19.17 -20.04
CA LYS A 19 13.33 19.03 -21.02
C LYS A 19 14.51 18.21 -20.50
N THR A 20 14.78 18.26 -19.19
CA THR A 20 15.82 17.45 -18.55
C THR A 20 15.42 15.96 -18.51
N ILE A 21 14.13 15.67 -18.29
CA ILE A 21 13.58 14.30 -18.30
C ILE A 21 13.70 13.66 -19.70
N ALA A 22 13.62 14.44 -20.78
CA ALA A 22 13.69 13.93 -22.15
C ALA A 22 15.10 13.61 -22.67
N LYS A 23 16.18 13.95 -21.93
CA LYS A 23 17.57 13.79 -22.39
C LYS A 23 18.34 12.62 -21.78
N ASN A 24 17.82 11.96 -20.75
CA ASN A 24 18.47 10.77 -20.21
C ASN A 24 18.05 9.53 -21.01
N LYS A 25 18.86 9.23 -22.03
CA LYS A 25 18.93 7.92 -22.67
C LYS A 25 19.46 6.94 -21.63
N ILE A 26 18.55 6.23 -20.95
CA ILE A 26 18.92 5.25 -19.91
C ILE A 26 19.48 4.01 -20.62
N ILE A 27 20.79 3.87 -20.50
CA ILE A 27 21.52 2.62 -20.63
C ILE A 27 21.08 1.75 -19.43
N TYR A 28 20.50 0.59 -19.69
CA TYR A 28 20.22 -0.40 -18.66
C TYR A 28 21.51 -1.16 -18.38
N ASP A 29 22.26 -0.72 -17.38
CA ASP A 29 23.15 -1.57 -16.60
C ASP A 29 22.96 -1.19 -15.14
N GLU A 30 22.92 -2.21 -14.28
CA GLU A 30 22.63 -2.24 -12.83
C GLU A 30 21.18 -2.56 -12.44
N GLU A 31 21.00 -3.79 -11.93
CA GLU A 31 19.82 -4.22 -11.18
C GLU A 31 19.58 -3.25 -10.00
N PRO A 32 18.36 -2.69 -9.83
CA PRO A 32 18.08 -1.87 -8.68
C PRO A 32 18.10 -2.76 -7.43
N SER A 33 19.04 -2.47 -6.52
CA SER A 33 19.09 -3.07 -5.20
C SER A 33 17.72 -2.95 -4.51
N LYS A 34 16.96 -4.06 -4.44
CA LYS A 34 15.70 -4.16 -3.71
C LYS A 34 15.99 -3.92 -2.22
N SER A 35 15.88 -2.68 -1.76
CA SER A 35 15.87 -2.37 -0.33
C SER A 35 14.58 -2.94 0.26
N ILE A 36 14.65 -4.09 0.93
CA ILE A 36 13.51 -4.69 1.64
C ILE A 36 13.01 -3.70 2.68
N ASN A 37 11.75 -3.27 2.57
CA ASN A 37 11.15 -2.37 3.54
C ASN A 37 10.96 -3.12 4.87
N LYS A 38 11.67 -2.68 5.92
CA LYS A 38 11.63 -3.29 7.27
C LYS A 38 10.25 -3.20 7.95
N ASN A 39 9.30 -2.46 7.39
CA ASN A 39 7.95 -2.32 7.94
C ASN A 39 6.98 -3.40 7.47
N HIS A 40 7.33 -4.14 6.42
CA HIS A 40 6.47 -5.20 5.90
C HIS A 40 6.84 -6.55 6.49
N PHE A 41 5.81 -7.36 6.74
CA PHE A 41 5.99 -8.70 7.30
C PHE A 41 6.13 -9.75 6.22
N LEU A 42 5.67 -9.46 5.00
CA LEU A 42 5.82 -10.30 3.81
C LEU A 42 6.38 -9.43 2.69
N LEU A 43 7.28 -9.96 1.87
CA LEU A 43 7.77 -9.32 0.66
C LEU A 43 6.61 -9.07 -0.31
N ALA A 44 5.61 -9.96 -0.32
CA ALA A 44 4.38 -9.76 -1.07
C ALA A 44 3.63 -8.48 -0.65
N ASP A 45 3.74 -7.99 0.60
CA ASP A 45 3.12 -6.72 1.01
C ASP A 45 3.68 -5.52 0.21
N ASP A 46 4.95 -5.59 -0.22
CA ASP A 46 5.66 -4.60 -1.05
C ASP A 46 5.52 -4.85 -2.56
N SER A 47 4.87 -5.94 -2.96
CA SER A 47 4.82 -6.31 -4.37
C SER A 47 4.06 -5.27 -5.19
N ASP A 48 4.61 -4.98 -6.37
CA ASP A 48 4.05 -4.08 -7.37
C ASP A 48 2.58 -4.45 -7.70
N PHE A 49 2.26 -5.74 -7.83
CA PHE A 49 0.88 -6.19 -7.99
C PHE A 49 -0.04 -5.73 -6.86
N ILE A 50 0.37 -5.83 -5.60
CA ILE A 50 -0.44 -5.42 -4.46
C ILE A 50 -0.59 -3.89 -4.40
N ILE A 51 0.47 -3.14 -4.71
CA ILE A 51 0.44 -1.67 -4.76
C ILE A 51 -0.52 -1.22 -5.87
N ARG A 52 -0.39 -1.76 -7.08
CA ARG A 52 -1.21 -1.42 -8.26
C ARG A 52 -2.70 -1.60 -8.05
N HIS A 53 -3.11 -2.60 -7.28
CA HIS A 53 -4.51 -2.95 -7.04
C HIS A 53 -5.09 -2.31 -5.78
N LYS A 54 -4.27 -1.67 -4.93
CA LYS A 54 -4.72 -1.04 -3.67
C LYS A 54 -4.77 0.49 -3.72
N LEU A 55 -4.22 1.13 -4.75
CA LEU A 55 -4.36 2.58 -4.93
C LEU A 55 -5.83 2.97 -4.95
N LYS A 56 -6.18 4.01 -4.19
CA LYS A 56 -7.50 4.63 -4.21
C LYS A 56 -7.51 5.64 -5.34
N THR A 57 -8.55 5.64 -6.15
CA THR A 57 -8.71 6.65 -7.20
C THR A 57 -10.14 7.14 -7.26
N HIS A 58 -10.30 8.39 -7.68
CA HIS A 58 -11.61 8.96 -7.95
C HIS A 58 -12.17 8.57 -9.33
N PHE A 59 -11.32 8.05 -10.22
CA PHE A 59 -11.71 7.64 -11.55
C PHE A 59 -12.65 6.44 -11.54
N ASN A 60 -13.57 6.42 -12.51
CA ASN A 60 -14.15 5.16 -12.94
C ASN A 60 -13.09 4.38 -13.78
N PRO A 61 -13.24 3.06 -13.96
CA PRO A 61 -12.25 2.26 -14.68
C PRO A 61 -12.00 2.69 -16.14
N LEU A 62 -13.02 3.21 -16.82
CA LEU A 62 -12.92 3.64 -18.22
C LEU A 62 -12.08 4.92 -18.32
N ASP A 63 -12.39 5.93 -17.51
CA ASP A 63 -11.67 7.21 -17.47
C ASP A 63 -10.18 6.97 -17.20
N LEU A 64 -9.87 6.14 -16.20
CA LEU A 64 -8.49 5.81 -15.88
C LEU A 64 -7.77 5.16 -17.07
N ASN A 65 -8.42 4.22 -17.76
CA ASN A 65 -7.84 3.59 -18.96
C ASN A 65 -7.61 4.60 -20.10
N ILE A 66 -8.52 5.56 -20.28
CA ILE A 66 -8.35 6.63 -21.28
C ILE A 66 -7.13 7.49 -20.94
N TYR A 67 -6.99 7.96 -19.70
CA TYR A 67 -5.82 8.73 -19.28
C TYR A 67 -4.53 7.92 -19.45
N LEU A 68 -4.50 6.68 -18.98
CA LEU A 68 -3.31 5.82 -19.03
C LEU A 68 -2.87 5.49 -20.46
N SER A 69 -3.81 5.24 -21.37
CA SER A 69 -3.49 5.01 -22.80
C SER A 69 -3.03 6.28 -23.51
N GLY A 70 -3.42 7.46 -23.00
CA GLY A 70 -2.98 8.76 -23.48
C GLY A 70 -1.53 9.13 -23.10
N LEU A 71 -1.03 8.66 -21.96
CA LEU A 71 0.30 9.04 -21.43
C LEU A 71 1.47 8.80 -22.43
N PRO A 72 1.59 7.63 -23.09
CA PRO A 72 2.73 7.34 -23.96
C PRO A 72 2.66 8.07 -25.31
N THR A 73 1.47 8.48 -25.76
CA THR A 73 1.27 8.93 -27.15
C THR A 73 1.58 10.41 -27.37
N GLN A 74 1.98 11.16 -26.34
CA GLN A 74 2.19 12.62 -26.34
C GLN A 74 1.02 13.46 -26.91
N LYS A 75 -0.08 12.86 -27.37
CA LYS A 75 -1.22 13.54 -28.01
C LYS A 75 -2.00 14.43 -27.03
N PHE A 76 -1.90 14.15 -25.73
CA PHE A 76 -2.47 15.00 -24.68
C PHE A 76 -1.72 16.35 -24.52
N PHE A 77 -0.48 16.49 -25.00
CA PHE A 77 0.38 17.64 -24.69
C PHE A 77 0.10 18.90 -25.51
N LYS A 78 -0.90 18.88 -26.40
CA LYS A 78 -1.22 20.00 -27.28
C LYS A 78 -2.48 20.76 -26.87
N LEU A 79 -2.67 21.03 -25.58
CA LEU A 79 -3.67 22.02 -25.16
C LEU A 79 -3.12 22.88 -24.02
N SER A 80 -2.93 24.16 -24.33
CA SER A 80 -2.88 25.29 -23.41
C SER A 80 -4.23 25.53 -22.69
N PHE A 81 -5.00 24.48 -22.42
CA PHE A 81 -6.41 24.48 -21.97
C PHE A 81 -6.73 23.32 -21.00
N PHE A 82 -5.79 22.86 -20.19
CA PHE A 82 -6.19 22.03 -19.06
C PHE A 82 -6.78 22.96 -18.00
N ASP A 83 -8.10 22.89 -17.82
CA ASP A 83 -8.71 23.40 -16.60
C ASP A 83 -8.14 22.63 -15.38
N ASN A 84 -8.30 23.19 -14.19
CA ASN A 84 -7.72 22.61 -12.98
C ASN A 84 -8.19 21.17 -12.74
N ILE A 85 -9.41 20.82 -13.18
CA ILE A 85 -9.97 19.46 -13.06
C ILE A 85 -9.18 18.49 -13.94
N SER A 86 -9.05 18.79 -15.23
CA SER A 86 -8.36 17.93 -16.18
C SER A 86 -6.87 17.80 -15.86
N MET A 87 -6.26 18.87 -15.34
CA MET A 87 -4.88 18.84 -14.85
C MET A 87 -4.72 17.94 -13.62
N ALA A 88 -5.61 18.05 -12.62
CA ALA A 88 -5.58 17.19 -11.44
C ALA A 88 -5.72 15.71 -11.82
N ASN A 89 -6.61 15.43 -12.76
CA ASN A 89 -6.86 14.08 -13.26
C ASN A 89 -5.66 13.52 -14.01
N TYR A 90 -5.08 14.32 -14.91
CA TYR A 90 -3.86 13.93 -15.61
C TYR A 90 -2.71 13.61 -14.64
N LEU A 91 -2.50 14.47 -13.63
CA LEU A 91 -1.45 14.27 -12.64
C LEU A 91 -1.69 13.03 -11.78
N GLU A 92 -2.93 12.75 -11.38
CA GLU A 92 -3.29 11.51 -10.67
C GLU A 92 -3.01 10.27 -11.53
N ALA A 93 -3.40 10.28 -12.80
CA ALA A 93 -3.15 9.17 -13.70
C ALA A 93 -1.65 8.96 -13.96
N LEU A 94 -0.89 10.05 -14.13
CA LEU A 94 0.57 10.00 -14.28
C LEU A 94 1.24 9.48 -13.00
N ALA A 95 0.75 9.87 -11.82
CA ALA A 95 1.24 9.34 -10.55
C ALA A 95 0.97 7.84 -10.41
N ILE A 96 -0.22 7.37 -10.80
CA ILE A 96 -0.57 5.94 -10.84
C ILE A 96 0.36 5.20 -11.81
N TYR A 97 0.63 5.77 -12.98
CA TYR A 97 1.57 5.21 -13.96
C TYR A 97 2.99 5.11 -13.40
N ASN A 98 3.50 6.18 -12.79
CA ASN A 98 4.83 6.18 -12.19
C ASN A 98 4.92 5.21 -11.00
N THR A 99 3.84 5.08 -10.22
CA THR A 99 3.75 4.06 -9.14
C THR A 99 3.87 2.66 -9.72
N ARG A 100 3.16 2.35 -10.82
CA ARG A 100 3.27 1.09 -11.56
C ARG A 100 4.68 0.86 -12.10
N ALA A 101 5.38 1.91 -12.47
CA ALA A 101 6.76 1.83 -12.96
C ALA A 101 7.81 1.77 -11.83
N ASN A 102 7.41 1.72 -10.55
CA ASN A 102 8.27 1.86 -9.37
C ASN A 102 9.06 3.19 -9.28
N ASN A 103 8.65 4.20 -10.05
CA ASN A 103 9.21 5.55 -10.01
C ASN A 103 8.53 6.34 -8.88
N PHE A 104 8.77 5.94 -7.62
CA PHE A 104 8.02 6.45 -6.47
C PHE A 104 8.23 7.95 -6.22
N ASP A 105 9.40 8.51 -6.53
CA ASP A 105 9.65 9.94 -6.34
C ASP A 105 8.82 10.80 -7.29
N ASP A 106 8.76 10.43 -8.58
CA ASP A 106 7.90 11.10 -9.55
C ASP A 106 6.41 10.88 -9.25
N ALA A 107 6.05 9.69 -8.77
CA ALA A 107 4.68 9.40 -8.35
C ALA A 107 4.24 10.30 -7.18
N ILE A 108 5.09 10.45 -6.16
CA ILE A 108 4.84 11.34 -5.01
C ILE A 108 4.71 12.80 -5.48
N LEU A 109 5.61 13.25 -6.36
CA LEU A 109 5.55 14.62 -6.91
C LEU A 109 4.20 14.87 -7.61
N ASN A 110 3.80 13.98 -8.51
CA ASN A 110 2.55 14.12 -9.25
C ASN A 110 1.32 14.01 -8.36
N PHE A 111 1.30 13.09 -7.39
CA PHE A 111 0.21 13.00 -6.42
C PHE A 111 0.10 14.25 -5.55
N LYS A 112 1.22 14.87 -5.14
CA LYS A 112 1.18 16.14 -4.39
C LYS A 112 0.57 17.27 -5.21
N GLN A 113 0.98 17.42 -6.46
CA GLN A 113 0.43 18.44 -7.35
C GLN A 113 -1.07 18.20 -7.62
N ALA A 114 -1.47 16.95 -7.84
CA ALA A 114 -2.88 16.59 -7.98
C ALA A 114 -3.66 16.90 -6.69
N TYR A 115 -3.06 16.67 -5.52
CA TYR A 115 -3.69 16.92 -4.23
C TYR A 115 -3.93 18.42 -4.00
N ASP A 116 -2.94 19.25 -4.29
CA ASP A 116 -3.10 20.72 -4.17
C ASP A 116 -4.23 21.25 -5.09
N LEU A 117 -4.33 20.69 -6.31
CA LEU A 117 -5.44 21.02 -7.21
C LEU A 117 -6.78 20.51 -6.66
N SER A 118 -6.85 19.29 -6.13
CA SER A 118 -8.09 18.74 -5.58
C SER A 118 -8.61 19.55 -4.38
N LEU A 119 -7.69 20.12 -3.57
CA LEU A 119 -8.02 21.07 -2.51
C LEU A 119 -8.67 22.34 -3.07
N SER A 120 -8.08 22.93 -4.12
CA SER A 120 -8.61 24.14 -4.76
C SER A 120 -10.01 23.91 -5.38
N LEU A 121 -10.24 22.70 -5.89
CA LEU A 121 -11.50 22.26 -6.48
C LEU A 121 -12.55 21.83 -5.44
N LYS A 122 -12.16 21.73 -4.16
CA LYS A 122 -13.00 21.20 -3.06
C LYS A 122 -13.53 19.79 -3.36
N ASN A 123 -12.77 18.98 -4.09
CA ASN A 123 -13.14 17.59 -4.38
C ASN A 123 -12.71 16.70 -3.21
N GLU A 124 -13.62 16.43 -2.28
CA GLU A 124 -13.32 15.68 -1.05
C GLU A 124 -12.88 14.23 -1.32
N PHE A 125 -13.52 13.54 -2.29
CA PHE A 125 -13.18 12.15 -2.57
C PHE A 125 -11.81 12.01 -3.24
N GLN A 126 -11.51 12.89 -4.20
CA GLN A 126 -10.18 12.93 -4.81
C GLN A 126 -9.12 13.32 -3.79
N SER A 127 -9.40 14.31 -2.93
CA SER A 127 -8.48 14.72 -1.85
C SER A 127 -8.21 13.57 -0.87
N PHE A 128 -9.24 12.80 -0.50
CA PHE A 128 -9.07 11.58 0.27
C PHE A 128 -8.17 10.56 -0.45
N ALA A 129 -8.48 10.23 -1.70
CA ALA A 129 -7.79 9.20 -2.45
C ALA A 129 -6.29 9.54 -2.64
N LEU A 130 -6.00 10.79 -2.99
CA LEU A 130 -4.63 11.29 -3.18
C LEU A 130 -3.85 11.30 -1.86
N ALA A 131 -4.44 11.79 -0.77
CA ALA A 131 -3.80 11.77 0.54
C ALA A 131 -3.52 10.32 1.02
N TYR A 132 -4.47 9.40 0.82
CA TYR A 132 -4.29 7.98 1.14
C TYR A 132 -3.13 7.35 0.35
N ASN A 133 -3.05 7.62 -0.96
CA ASN A 133 -1.99 7.10 -1.81
C ASN A 133 -0.63 7.69 -1.45
N LEU A 134 -0.55 9.00 -1.18
CA LEU A 134 0.68 9.65 -0.70
C LEU A 134 1.15 9.00 0.61
N ALA A 135 0.24 8.81 1.55
CA ALA A 135 0.55 8.16 2.82
C ALA A 135 1.09 6.74 2.61
N SER A 136 0.49 5.98 1.68
CA SER A 136 0.91 4.63 1.30
C SER A 136 2.32 4.62 0.68
N LEU A 137 2.61 5.53 -0.25
CA LEU A 137 3.93 5.63 -0.87
C LEU A 137 5.01 6.04 0.14
N TYR A 138 4.71 6.99 1.03
CA TYR A 138 5.64 7.37 2.09
C TYR A 138 5.89 6.22 3.07
N PHE A 139 4.86 5.43 3.40
CA PHE A 139 5.02 4.23 4.22
C PHE A 139 5.94 3.19 3.55
N ILE A 140 5.81 2.99 2.24
CA ILE A 140 6.68 2.12 1.45
C ILE A 140 8.12 2.63 1.44
N LYS A 141 8.32 3.94 1.33
CA LYS A 141 9.65 4.58 1.44
C LYS A 141 10.19 4.64 2.87
N ASN A 142 9.48 4.06 3.86
CA ASN A 142 9.82 4.12 5.28
C ASN A 142 9.90 5.55 5.86
N ASP A 143 9.29 6.54 5.20
CA ASP A 143 9.10 7.89 5.73
C ASP A 143 7.81 7.93 6.55
N LEU A 144 7.92 7.43 7.80
CA LEU A 144 6.78 7.28 8.70
C LEU A 144 6.19 8.63 9.14
N ALA A 145 6.95 9.73 9.06
CA ALA A 145 6.47 11.06 9.41
C ALA A 145 5.50 11.58 8.34
N ASN A 146 5.91 11.54 7.07
CA ASN A 146 5.02 11.93 5.98
C ASN A 146 3.87 10.94 5.79
N ALA A 147 4.09 9.64 6.03
CA ALA A 147 3.01 8.65 6.02
C ALA A 147 1.91 9.00 7.03
N ASP A 148 2.27 9.33 8.28
CA ASP A 148 1.30 9.74 9.31
C ASP A 148 0.63 11.07 8.96
N LEU A 149 1.39 12.05 8.45
CA LEU A 149 0.86 13.35 8.01
C LEU A 149 -0.25 13.21 6.96
N TYR A 150 0.03 12.50 5.87
CA TYR A 150 -0.93 12.32 4.79
C TYR A 150 -2.09 11.38 5.19
N SER A 151 -1.84 10.41 6.08
CA SER A 151 -2.90 9.60 6.69
C SER A 151 -3.88 10.48 7.48
N ASN A 152 -3.38 11.42 8.28
CA ASN A 152 -4.20 12.39 9.00
C ASN A 152 -4.97 13.33 8.06
N TYR A 153 -4.40 13.69 6.90
CA TYR A 153 -5.13 14.44 5.86
C TYR A 153 -6.26 13.62 5.25
N ALA A 154 -6.05 12.34 4.93
CA ALA A 154 -7.09 11.46 4.44
C ALA A 154 -8.27 11.36 5.43
N ASN A 155 -7.98 11.23 6.73
CA ASN A 155 -8.98 11.19 7.79
C ASN A 155 -9.93 12.39 7.86
N LYS A 156 -9.47 13.59 7.45
CA LYS A 156 -10.33 14.78 7.46
C LYS A 156 -11.53 14.62 6.54
N TYR A 157 -11.35 13.96 5.40
CA TYR A 157 -12.38 13.78 4.38
C TYR A 157 -13.26 12.55 4.65
N ILE A 158 -12.68 11.50 5.26
CA ILE A 158 -13.35 10.20 5.37
C ILE A 158 -14.67 10.25 6.17
N LYS A 159 -14.75 11.16 7.16
CA LYS A 159 -15.96 11.36 7.98
C LYS A 159 -17.12 11.91 7.14
N GLY A 160 -16.85 12.83 6.20
CA GLY A 160 -17.87 13.41 5.32
C GLY A 160 -18.36 12.44 4.25
N LEU A 161 -17.50 11.53 3.79
CA LEU A 161 -17.82 10.61 2.70
C LEU A 161 -18.84 9.53 3.05
N SER A 162 -19.10 9.25 4.33
CA SER A 162 -20.06 8.22 4.78
C SER A 162 -19.84 6.84 4.11
N LYS A 163 -18.58 6.45 3.89
CA LYS A 163 -18.17 5.19 3.23
C LYS A 163 -17.50 4.24 4.23
N PRO A 164 -18.24 3.30 4.87
CA PRO A 164 -17.71 2.45 5.95
C PRO A 164 -16.49 1.63 5.54
N LYS A 165 -16.45 1.15 4.29
CA LYS A 165 -15.32 0.38 3.77
C LYS A 165 -14.03 1.21 3.69
N LEU A 166 -14.14 2.49 3.32
CA LEU A 166 -12.97 3.38 3.30
C LEU A 166 -12.48 3.64 4.71
N THR A 167 -13.38 3.94 5.65
CA THR A 167 -13.04 4.13 7.07
C THR A 167 -12.31 2.91 7.63
N PHE A 168 -12.79 1.71 7.32
CA PHE A 168 -12.14 0.48 7.72
C PHE A 168 -10.73 0.31 7.13
N ASP A 169 -10.58 0.53 5.81
CA ASP A 169 -9.27 0.43 5.15
C ASP A 169 -8.27 1.45 5.70
N GLN A 170 -8.75 2.64 6.05
CA GLN A 170 -7.97 3.71 6.66
C GLN A 170 -7.52 3.35 8.09
N LEU A 171 -8.41 2.80 8.92
CA LEU A 171 -8.06 2.33 10.27
C LEU A 171 -7.00 1.22 10.24
N LEU A 172 -7.11 0.27 9.30
CA LEU A 172 -6.08 -0.76 9.09
C LEU A 172 -4.74 -0.16 8.65
N PHE A 173 -4.77 0.91 7.86
CA PHE A 173 -3.55 1.56 7.40
C PHE A 173 -2.86 2.35 8.53
N GLU A 174 -3.63 3.09 9.32
CA GLU A 174 -3.13 3.77 10.52
C GLU A 174 -2.54 2.81 11.54
N SER A 175 -3.14 1.63 11.73
CA SER A 175 -2.58 0.63 12.65
C SER A 175 -1.21 0.16 12.17
N LYS A 176 -0.98 0.06 10.85
CA LYS A 176 0.34 -0.29 10.27
C LYS A 176 1.35 0.82 10.49
N ILE A 177 0.98 2.08 10.28
CA ILE A 177 1.84 3.23 10.57
C ILE A 177 2.21 3.24 12.05
N ALA A 178 1.21 3.16 12.94
CA ALA A 178 1.42 3.17 14.39
C ALA A 178 2.31 2.01 14.85
N ALA A 179 2.08 0.79 14.35
CA ALA A 179 2.94 -0.36 14.65
C ALA A 179 4.37 -0.13 14.16
N SER A 180 4.53 0.51 13.00
CA SER A 180 5.85 0.82 12.44
C SER A 180 6.61 1.88 13.21
N GLN A 181 5.89 2.82 13.83
CA GLN A 181 6.42 3.79 14.79
C GLN A 181 6.60 3.21 16.20
N ASN A 182 6.47 1.88 16.37
CA ASN A 182 6.53 1.18 17.66
C ASN A 182 5.45 1.62 18.68
N GLN A 183 4.36 2.25 18.21
CA GLN A 183 3.21 2.66 19.03
C GLN A 183 2.22 1.49 19.16
N ILE A 184 2.67 0.37 19.72
CA ILE A 184 1.91 -0.90 19.75
C ILE A 184 0.51 -0.75 20.35
N LYS A 185 0.38 -0.06 21.49
CA LYS A 185 -0.92 0.19 22.14
C LYS A 185 -1.89 0.98 21.25
N LYS A 186 -1.39 1.96 20.48
CA LYS A 186 -2.21 2.74 19.54
C LYS A 186 -2.69 1.83 18.40
N ALA A 187 -1.77 1.08 17.79
CA ALA A 187 -2.08 0.15 16.71
C ALA A 187 -3.12 -0.90 17.11
N GLU A 188 -2.95 -1.49 18.29
CA GLU A 188 -3.88 -2.47 18.86
C GLU A 188 -5.27 -1.87 19.10
N ASN A 189 -5.35 -0.68 19.71
CA ASN A 189 -6.62 0.01 19.95
C ASN A 189 -7.35 0.36 18.65
N LEU A 190 -6.62 0.81 17.61
CA LEU A 190 -7.21 1.09 16.30
C LEU A 190 -7.91 -0.14 15.72
N ILE A 191 -7.36 -1.34 15.91
CA ILE A 191 -8.01 -2.55 15.43
C ILE A 191 -9.12 -3.02 16.36
N LEU A 192 -8.82 -3.24 17.65
CA LEU A 192 -9.76 -3.87 18.58
C LEU A 192 -11.00 -3.00 18.86
N LYS A 193 -10.80 -1.68 19.01
CA LYS A 193 -11.89 -0.77 19.40
C LYS A 193 -12.60 -0.14 18.21
N ASN A 194 -11.95 -0.03 17.05
CA ASN A 194 -12.51 0.69 15.90
C ASN A 194 -12.74 -0.23 14.71
N ALA A 195 -11.71 -0.88 14.16
CA ALA A 195 -11.84 -1.63 12.91
C ALA A 195 -12.60 -2.95 13.05
N LEU A 196 -12.30 -3.75 14.08
CA LEU A 196 -12.91 -5.07 14.30
C LEU A 196 -14.43 -4.99 14.52
N PRO A 197 -14.99 -4.04 15.31
CA PRO A 197 -16.44 -3.87 15.41
C PRO A 197 -17.13 -3.63 14.05
N MET A 198 -16.44 -3.02 13.08
CA MET A 198 -16.98 -2.80 11.74
C MET A 198 -17.10 -4.10 10.92
N SER A 199 -16.37 -5.16 11.27
CA SER A 199 -16.42 -6.43 10.53
C SER A 199 -17.79 -7.09 10.59
N GLY A 200 -18.60 -6.82 11.62
CA GLY A 200 -19.98 -7.31 11.69
C GLY A 200 -20.84 -6.83 10.52
N ARG A 201 -20.57 -5.63 9.99
CA ARG A 201 -21.28 -5.06 8.83
C ARG A 201 -20.52 -5.28 7.52
N LEU A 202 -19.19 -5.32 7.56
CA LEU A 202 -18.33 -5.46 6.38
C LEU A 202 -18.03 -6.92 5.99
N GLY A 203 -18.43 -7.87 6.84
CA GLY A 203 -18.32 -9.31 6.58
C GLY A 203 -16.99 -9.93 7.00
N LYS A 204 -16.90 -11.25 6.81
CA LYS A 204 -15.79 -12.10 7.29
C LYS A 204 -14.42 -11.70 6.72
N LYS A 205 -14.36 -11.17 5.50
CA LYS A 205 -13.09 -10.70 4.91
C LYS A 205 -12.52 -9.48 5.66
N ALA A 206 -13.38 -8.65 6.26
CA ALA A 206 -12.93 -7.57 7.16
C ALA A 206 -12.42 -8.12 8.50
N ALA A 207 -13.11 -9.12 9.07
CA ALA A 207 -12.65 -9.79 10.30
C ALA A 207 -11.28 -10.44 10.10
N TYR A 208 -11.10 -11.15 8.99
CA TYR A 208 -9.81 -11.69 8.54
C TYR A 208 -8.71 -10.63 8.57
N ALA A 209 -8.95 -9.48 7.93
CA ALA A 209 -7.95 -8.41 7.85
C ALA A 209 -7.57 -7.87 9.23
N CYS A 210 -8.54 -7.73 10.14
CA CYS A 210 -8.27 -7.33 11.54
C CYS A 210 -7.41 -8.36 12.28
N TYR A 211 -7.75 -9.65 12.20
CA TYR A 211 -6.98 -10.70 12.86
C TYR A 211 -5.55 -10.78 12.30
N LEU A 212 -5.40 -10.69 10.99
CA LEU A 212 -4.08 -10.66 10.35
C LEU A 212 -3.24 -9.47 10.84
N GLN A 213 -3.84 -8.27 10.91
CA GLN A 213 -3.13 -7.09 11.41
C GLN A 213 -2.79 -7.17 12.89
N LEU A 214 -3.66 -7.71 13.74
CA LEU A 214 -3.33 -7.94 15.16
C LEU A 214 -2.18 -8.93 15.30
N GLY A 215 -2.21 -10.03 14.55
CA GLY A 215 -1.10 -10.99 14.50
C GLY A 215 0.23 -10.31 14.15
N LYS A 216 0.23 -9.45 13.11
CA LYS A 216 1.38 -8.63 12.70
C LYS A 216 1.83 -7.67 13.82
N ILE A 217 0.91 -6.94 14.45
CA ILE A 217 1.20 -6.02 15.56
C ILE A 217 1.90 -6.75 16.73
N TYR A 218 1.36 -7.89 17.16
CA TYR A 218 1.95 -8.66 18.25
C TYR A 218 3.27 -9.33 17.86
N LEU A 219 3.42 -9.76 16.60
CA LEU A 219 4.69 -10.29 16.10
C LEU A 219 5.81 -9.25 16.23
N LYS A 220 5.55 -8.01 15.80
CA LYS A 220 6.51 -6.89 15.94
C LYS A 220 6.79 -6.52 17.38
N ALA A 221 5.80 -6.66 18.26
CA ALA A 221 5.95 -6.48 19.69
C ALA A 221 6.66 -7.65 20.40
N LYS A 222 7.10 -8.70 19.67
CA LYS A 222 7.67 -9.94 20.20
C LYS A 222 6.74 -10.69 21.19
N ARG A 223 5.44 -10.53 21.01
CA ARG A 223 4.36 -11.20 21.75
C ARG A 223 3.86 -12.39 20.95
N PHE A 224 4.70 -13.42 20.88
CA PHE A 224 4.57 -14.49 19.88
C PHE A 224 3.36 -15.40 20.12
N THR A 225 2.99 -15.64 21.38
CA THR A 225 1.80 -16.45 21.72
C THR A 225 0.52 -15.78 21.25
N GLU A 226 0.37 -14.47 21.51
CA GLU A 226 -0.77 -13.70 21.03
C GLU A 226 -0.76 -13.58 19.51
N SER A 227 0.41 -13.32 18.91
CA SER A 227 0.58 -13.29 17.46
C SER A 227 0.09 -14.58 16.80
N LYS A 228 0.54 -15.73 17.30
CA LYS A 228 0.11 -17.08 16.88
C LYS A 228 -1.41 -17.23 16.99
N TRP A 229 -2.01 -16.83 18.11
CA TRP A 229 -3.46 -16.92 18.29
C TRP A 229 -4.21 -16.13 17.21
N PHE A 230 -3.81 -14.89 16.94
CA PHE A 230 -4.45 -14.05 15.93
C PHE A 230 -4.24 -14.56 14.50
N PHE A 231 -3.06 -15.11 14.18
CA PHE A 231 -2.85 -15.73 12.87
C PHE A 231 -3.67 -17.01 12.68
N ILE A 232 -3.92 -17.79 13.73
CA ILE A 232 -4.87 -18.90 13.67
C ILE A 232 -6.28 -18.39 13.38
N GLN A 233 -6.73 -17.33 14.06
CA GLN A 233 -8.05 -16.72 13.77
C GLN A 233 -8.15 -16.21 12.32
N ALA A 234 -7.08 -15.59 11.80
CA ALA A 234 -7.01 -15.16 10.42
C ALA A 234 -7.12 -16.37 9.47
N LEU A 235 -6.31 -17.41 9.68
CA LEU A 235 -6.30 -18.64 8.88
C LEU A 235 -7.68 -19.30 8.84
N THR A 236 -8.28 -19.55 10.02
CA THR A 236 -9.62 -20.14 10.13
C THR A 236 -10.65 -19.29 9.40
N THR A 237 -10.59 -17.96 9.55
CA THR A 237 -11.52 -17.06 8.87
C THR A 237 -11.37 -17.11 7.37
N SER A 238 -10.14 -17.08 6.84
CA SER A 238 -9.87 -17.15 5.40
C SER A 238 -10.28 -18.48 4.80
N SER A 239 -10.00 -19.62 5.45
CA SER A 239 -10.40 -20.94 4.97
C SER A 239 -11.93 -21.09 4.95
N ASN A 240 -12.63 -20.59 5.98
CA ASN A 240 -14.09 -20.63 6.05
C ASN A 240 -14.81 -19.83 4.93
N ILE A 241 -14.10 -18.92 4.25
CA ILE A 241 -14.64 -18.15 3.12
C ILE A 241 -13.92 -18.45 1.80
N ASN A 242 -13.11 -19.52 1.75
CA ASN A 242 -12.31 -19.91 0.60
C ASN A 242 -11.41 -18.77 0.06
N PHE A 243 -10.89 -17.91 0.94
CA PHE A 243 -10.00 -16.82 0.56
C PHE A 243 -8.54 -17.29 0.54
N LYS A 244 -8.16 -18.01 -0.53
CA LYS A 244 -6.86 -18.67 -0.70
C LYS A 244 -5.65 -17.78 -0.46
N GLN A 245 -5.66 -16.57 -1.03
CA GLN A 245 -4.61 -15.57 -0.76
C GLN A 245 -4.46 -15.30 0.75
N GLY A 246 -5.58 -15.17 1.46
CA GLY A 246 -5.55 -14.93 2.89
C GLY A 246 -5.09 -16.14 3.71
N GLU A 247 -5.35 -17.35 3.23
CA GLU A 247 -4.84 -18.59 3.82
C GLU A 247 -3.31 -18.65 3.71
N ILE A 248 -2.75 -18.36 2.53
CA ILE A 248 -1.30 -18.31 2.29
C ILE A 248 -0.64 -17.29 3.22
N GLU A 249 -1.14 -16.05 3.25
CA GLU A 249 -0.62 -14.99 4.12
C GLU A 249 -0.63 -15.42 5.60
N SER A 250 -1.71 -16.05 6.04
CA SER A 250 -1.86 -16.48 7.43
C SER A 250 -0.92 -17.64 7.78
N LEU A 251 -0.73 -18.61 6.88
CA LEU A 251 0.16 -19.75 7.07
C LEU A 251 1.62 -19.31 7.17
N ILE A 252 2.08 -18.44 6.28
CA ILE A 252 3.46 -17.93 6.31
C ILE A 252 3.70 -17.10 7.58
N LEU A 253 2.74 -16.28 8.00
CA LEU A 253 2.92 -15.48 9.21
C LEU A 253 2.79 -16.30 10.50
N LEU A 254 1.92 -17.31 10.50
CA LEU A 254 1.81 -18.26 11.61
C LEU A 254 3.09 -19.06 11.79
N SER A 255 3.71 -19.51 10.69
CA SER A 255 4.99 -20.22 10.76
C SER A 255 6.11 -19.35 11.35
N LYS A 256 6.16 -18.04 11.01
CA LYS A 256 7.06 -17.08 11.66
C LYS A 256 6.84 -17.03 13.18
N ALA A 257 5.59 -16.86 13.62
CA ALA A 257 5.28 -16.81 15.05
C ALA A 257 5.65 -18.12 15.78
N LYS A 258 5.38 -19.27 15.16
CA LYS A 258 5.75 -20.61 15.67
C LYS A 258 7.27 -20.79 15.75
N ALA A 259 8.01 -20.37 14.73
CA ALA A 259 9.47 -20.45 14.72
C ALA A 259 10.13 -19.59 15.82
N GLU A 260 9.52 -18.46 16.20
CA GLU A 260 10.02 -17.62 17.30
C GLU A 260 9.82 -18.25 18.68
N ILE A 261 8.81 -19.14 18.84
CA ILE A 261 8.61 -19.94 20.06
C ILE A 261 9.19 -21.35 19.98
N LYS A 262 10.03 -21.62 18.95
CA LYS A 262 10.71 -22.91 18.70
C LYS A 262 9.79 -24.08 18.34
N ASP A 263 8.56 -23.81 17.90
CA ASP A 263 7.64 -24.81 17.34
C ASP A 263 7.99 -25.10 15.86
N TYR A 264 9.24 -25.53 15.57
CA TYR A 264 9.78 -25.59 14.21
C TYR A 264 9.06 -26.60 13.31
N ASP A 265 8.70 -27.78 13.83
CA ASP A 265 7.97 -28.80 13.06
C ASP A 265 6.60 -28.28 12.62
N LEU A 266 5.89 -27.61 13.53
CA LEU A 266 4.58 -27.01 13.24
C LEU A 266 4.69 -25.81 12.29
N ALA A 267 5.81 -25.07 12.33
CA ALA A 267 6.08 -24.00 11.37
C ALA A 267 6.33 -24.58 9.97
N LEU A 268 7.09 -25.67 9.87
CA LEU A 268 7.36 -26.35 8.61
C LEU A 268 6.08 -26.92 7.99
N GLN A 269 5.19 -27.52 8.80
CA GLN A 269 3.89 -28.01 8.33
C GLN A 269 3.02 -26.88 7.75
N ASP A 270 3.00 -25.70 8.37
CA ASP A 270 2.25 -24.56 7.84
C ASP A 270 2.84 -24.08 6.50
N LEU A 271 4.18 -24.03 6.39
CA LEU A 271 4.86 -23.65 5.15
C LEU A 271 4.63 -24.65 4.03
N GLN A 272 4.58 -25.95 4.32
CA GLN A 272 4.23 -26.97 3.35
C GLN A 272 2.80 -26.80 2.82
N LYS A 273 1.84 -26.45 3.69
CA LYS A 273 0.47 -26.12 3.25
C LYS A 273 0.44 -24.86 2.40
N ALA A 274 1.20 -23.82 2.77
CA ALA A 274 1.31 -22.60 1.98
C ALA A 274 1.90 -22.89 0.60
N LYS A 275 2.90 -23.78 0.52
CA LYS A 275 3.53 -24.22 -0.74
C LYS A 275 2.52 -24.80 -1.72
N VAL A 276 1.68 -25.74 -1.28
CA VAL A 276 0.64 -26.35 -2.13
C VAL A 276 -0.27 -25.26 -2.72
N LEU A 277 -0.75 -24.34 -1.88
CA LEU A 277 -1.60 -23.25 -2.34
C LEU A 277 -0.87 -22.30 -3.30
N ILE A 278 0.42 -22.05 -3.10
CA ILE A 278 1.23 -21.19 -3.97
C ILE A 278 1.38 -21.83 -5.36
N GLU A 279 1.65 -23.13 -5.41
CA GLU A 279 1.76 -23.91 -6.65
C GLU A 279 0.44 -23.94 -7.44
N GLU A 280 -0.72 -23.79 -6.78
CA GLU A 280 -2.04 -23.69 -7.41
C GLU A 280 -2.31 -22.33 -8.12
N GLY A 281 -1.42 -21.33 -7.99
CA GLY A 281 -1.54 -20.09 -8.77
C GLY A 281 -1.25 -18.78 -8.03
N TYR A 282 -0.46 -18.79 -6.96
CA TYR A 282 -0.10 -17.58 -6.20
C TYR A 282 1.42 -17.34 -6.13
N PRO A 283 2.12 -17.23 -7.28
CA PRO A 283 3.58 -17.14 -7.34
C PRO A 283 4.16 -15.91 -6.63
N ILE A 284 3.33 -14.90 -6.35
CA ILE A 284 3.73 -13.68 -5.63
C ILE A 284 4.23 -13.94 -4.19
N TYR A 285 3.84 -15.07 -3.59
CA TYR A 285 4.30 -15.47 -2.25
C TYR A 285 5.47 -16.45 -2.28
N GLN A 286 5.98 -16.83 -3.46
CA GLN A 286 7.06 -17.82 -3.58
C GLN A 286 8.32 -17.37 -2.85
N GLU A 287 8.73 -16.11 -3.04
CA GLU A 287 9.92 -15.54 -2.38
C GLU A 287 9.76 -15.51 -0.84
N ASP A 288 8.54 -15.18 -0.35
CA ASP A 288 8.22 -15.26 1.07
C ASP A 288 8.30 -16.70 1.59
N LEU A 289 7.76 -17.67 0.86
CA LEU A 289 7.81 -19.08 1.23
C LEU A 289 9.25 -19.56 1.36
N ASP A 290 10.08 -19.29 0.34
CA ASP A 290 11.47 -19.78 0.27
C ASP A 290 12.31 -19.19 1.40
N LEU A 291 12.17 -17.90 1.68
CA LEU A 291 12.84 -17.24 2.80
C LEU A 291 12.48 -17.90 4.13
N ASN A 292 11.19 -18.17 4.36
CA ASN A 292 10.74 -18.74 5.64
C ASN A 292 11.12 -20.22 5.78
N LEU A 293 11.09 -20.99 4.70
CA LEU A 293 11.60 -22.37 4.71
C LEU A 293 13.08 -22.41 5.07
N ALA A 294 13.90 -21.54 4.45
CA ALA A 294 15.33 -21.45 4.76
C ALA A 294 15.57 -21.10 6.24
N LEU A 295 14.83 -20.13 6.78
CA LEU A 295 14.94 -19.73 8.19
C LEU A 295 14.55 -20.84 9.17
N VAL A 296 13.44 -21.55 8.91
CA VAL A 296 12.99 -22.66 9.75
C VAL A 296 13.95 -23.83 9.68
N ASN A 297 14.38 -24.24 8.48
CA ASN A 297 15.30 -25.36 8.29
C ASN A 297 16.66 -25.12 8.95
N LYS A 298 17.18 -23.90 8.88
CA LYS A 298 18.43 -23.52 9.58
C LYS A 298 18.29 -23.62 11.10
N LYS A 299 17.13 -23.30 11.67
CA LYS A 299 16.90 -23.40 13.12
C LYS A 299 16.62 -24.85 13.57
N LEU A 300 16.07 -25.68 12.68
CA LEU A 300 15.76 -27.09 12.93
C LEU A 300 17.02 -27.98 12.84
N ASN A 301 17.95 -27.64 11.95
CA ASN A 301 19.26 -28.29 11.80
C ASN A 301 20.39 -27.25 12.02
N PRO A 302 20.66 -26.86 13.27
CA PRO A 302 21.57 -25.76 13.62
C PRO A 302 23.05 -26.02 13.31
#